data_AF-A0A1J5GB60-F1
#
_entry.id   AF-A0A1J5GB60-F1
#
_cell.length_a   1.000
_cell.length_b   1.000
_cell.length_c   1.000
_cell.angle_alpha   90.00
_cell.angle_beta   90.00
_cell.angle_gamma   90.00
#
_symmetry.space_group_name_H-M   'P 1'
#
loop_
_entity.id
_entity.type
_entity.pdbx_description
1 polymer ?
#
loop_
_entity_poly.entity_id
_entity_poly.type
_entity_poly.pdbx_seq_one_letter_code
_entity_poly.pdbx_strand_id
1 'polypeptide(L)'
;MGTKQKVIIELFKKCYMKKDFVFDNMLVKQICKKYGFGNPFDATKLDDTSKFPKILLDEDYFILHLGEGKHKFVKGINNGFHSFEEITRKIY
;
A
#
# COMPACT_ATOMS: atom_id res chain seq x y z
N MET A 1 -3.98 -8.43 12.53
CA MET A 1 -3.86 -8.15 11.07
C MET A 1 -5.23 -7.74 10.53
N GLY A 2 -5.38 -6.47 10.14
CA GLY A 2 -6.66 -5.92 9.68
C GLY A 2 -7.09 -6.40 8.30
N THR A 3 -8.36 -6.20 7.94
CA THR A 3 -8.90 -6.54 6.61
C THR A 3 -8.20 -5.79 5.49
N LYS A 4 -7.86 -4.51 5.69
CA LYS A 4 -7.05 -3.70 4.75
C LYS A 4 -5.71 -4.36 4.43
N GLN A 5 -4.99 -4.82 5.46
CA GLN A 5 -3.70 -5.50 5.27
C GLN A 5 -3.85 -6.81 4.49
N LYS A 6 -4.92 -7.60 4.74
CA LYS A 6 -5.22 -8.81 3.97
C LYS A 6 -5.43 -8.51 2.48
N VAL A 7 -6.17 -7.45 2.15
CA VAL A 7 -6.40 -7.00 0.77
C VAL A 7 -5.08 -6.65 0.09
N ILE A 8 -4.22 -5.86 0.74
CA ILE A 8 -2.94 -5.43 0.18
C ILE A 8 -1.99 -6.62 -0.03
N ILE A 9 -1.92 -7.56 0.92
CA ILE A 9 -1.11 -8.78 0.79
C ILE A 9 -1.55 -9.60 -0.44
N GLU A 10 -2.86 -9.78 -0.62
CA GLU A 10 -3.39 -10.53 -1.76
C GLU A 10 -3.11 -9.82 -3.09
N LEU A 11 -3.27 -8.49 -3.14
CA LEU A 11 -2.91 -7.66 -4.30
C LEU A 11 -1.43 -7.86 -4.66
N PHE A 12 -0.54 -7.73 -3.68
CA PHE A 12 0.90 -7.88 -3.87
C PHE A 12 1.25 -9.28 -4.38
N LYS A 13 0.72 -10.34 -3.76
CA LYS A 13 0.96 -11.73 -4.21
C LYS A 13 0.52 -11.95 -5.65
N LYS A 14 -0.66 -11.46 -6.05
CA LYS A 14 -1.14 -11.59 -7.43
C LYS A 14 -0.24 -10.86 -8.42
N CYS A 15 0.22 -9.67 -8.07
CA CYS A 15 1.16 -8.90 -8.87
C CYS A 15 2.50 -9.63 -9.01
N TYR A 16 3.05 -10.09 -7.88
CA TYR A 16 4.31 -10.82 -7.81
C TYR A 16 4.30 -12.09 -8.68
N MET A 17 3.23 -12.90 -8.58
CA MET A 17 3.08 -14.11 -9.41
C MET A 17 3.03 -13.82 -10.91
N LYS A 18 2.46 -12.67 -11.30
CA LYS A 18 2.40 -12.23 -12.71
C LYS A 18 3.68 -11.57 -13.20
N LYS A 19 4.63 -11.26 -12.30
CA LYS A 19 5.77 -10.37 -12.56
C LYS A 19 5.35 -9.00 -13.12
N ASP A 20 4.12 -8.58 -12.82
CA ASP A 20 3.58 -7.28 -13.15
C ASP A 20 3.05 -6.63 -11.88
N PHE A 21 3.70 -5.54 -11.49
CA PHE A 21 3.41 -4.82 -10.25
C PHE A 21 2.31 -3.77 -10.40
N VAL A 22 1.70 -3.67 -11.59
CA VAL A 22 0.57 -2.78 -11.87
C VAL A 22 -0.75 -3.50 -11.59
N PHE A 23 -1.69 -2.78 -10.97
CA PHE A 23 -3.04 -3.26 -10.74
C PHE A 23 -4.06 -2.14 -10.86
N ASP A 24 -5.32 -2.51 -11.12
CA ASP A 24 -6.42 -1.58 -11.34
C ASP A 24 -7.51 -1.68 -10.26
N ASN A 25 -8.44 -0.74 -10.32
CA ASN A 25 -9.61 -0.70 -9.44
C ASN A 25 -10.51 -1.95 -9.55
N MET A 26 -10.53 -2.65 -10.68
CA MET A 26 -11.32 -3.88 -10.80
C MET A 26 -10.74 -4.96 -9.91
N LEU A 27 -9.41 -5.16 -9.94
CA LEU A 27 -8.75 -6.13 -9.09
C LEU A 27 -8.92 -5.78 -7.60
N VAL A 28 -8.79 -4.50 -7.24
CA VAL A 28 -8.99 -4.03 -5.86
C VAL A 28 -10.42 -4.36 -5.39
N LYS A 29 -11.45 -4.06 -6.20
CA LYS A 29 -12.86 -4.35 -5.87
C LYS A 29 -13.10 -5.84 -5.66
N GLN A 30 -12.55 -6.70 -6.53
CA GLN A 30 -12.69 -8.16 -6.42
C GLN A 30 -12.11 -8.69 -5.09
N ILE A 31 -10.92 -8.22 -4.73
CA ILE A 31 -10.24 -8.66 -3.50
C ILE A 31 -10.92 -8.07 -2.27
N CYS A 32 -11.36 -6.81 -2.30
CA CYS A 32 -12.13 -6.21 -1.22
C CYS A 32 -13.41 -6.99 -0.94
N LYS A 33 -14.15 -7.40 -1.98
CA LYS A 33 -15.33 -8.26 -1.84
C LYS A 33 -15.01 -9.61 -1.19
N LYS A 34 -13.89 -10.24 -1.57
CA LYS A 34 -13.41 -11.51 -0.99
C LYS A 34 -13.15 -11.40 0.52
N TYR A 35 -12.62 -10.27 0.99
CA TYR A 35 -12.27 -10.07 2.40
C TYR A 35 -13.28 -9.23 3.19
N GLY A 36 -14.41 -8.85 2.59
CA GLY A 36 -15.43 -8.01 3.24
C GLY A 36 -14.94 -6.59 3.57
N PHE A 37 -14.02 -6.03 2.78
CA PHE A 37 -13.54 -4.66 2.96
C PHE A 37 -14.49 -3.66 2.31
N GLY A 38 -15.05 -2.75 3.11
CA GLY A 38 -16.17 -1.90 2.69
C GLY A 38 -15.88 -0.92 1.55
N ASN A 39 -14.77 -0.17 1.63
CA ASN A 39 -14.42 0.85 0.64
C ASN A 39 -13.16 0.48 -0.16
N PRO A 40 -13.30 -0.07 -1.39
CA PRO A 40 -12.15 -0.43 -2.23
C PRO A 40 -11.18 0.72 -2.51
N PHE A 41 -11.65 1.96 -2.59
CA PHE A 41 -10.81 3.12 -2.87
C PHE A 41 -9.91 3.52 -1.68
N ASP A 42 -10.27 3.09 -0.47
CA ASP A 42 -9.42 3.29 0.71
C ASP A 42 -8.35 2.20 0.82
N ALA A 43 -8.59 1.01 0.26
CA ALA A 43 -7.71 -0.14 0.44
C ALA A 43 -6.28 0.10 -0.05
N THR A 44 -6.11 0.95 -1.07
CA THR A 44 -4.82 1.28 -1.69
C THR A 44 -4.16 2.53 -1.12
N LYS A 45 -4.84 3.26 -0.23
CA LYS A 45 -4.31 4.47 0.41
C LYS A 45 -3.62 4.10 1.72
N LEU A 46 -2.35 4.46 1.84
CA LEU A 46 -1.57 4.26 3.06
C LEU A 46 -0.95 5.60 3.43
N ASP A 47 -1.32 6.13 4.58
CA ASP A 47 -0.85 7.46 5.01
C ASP A 47 0.46 7.41 5.80
N ASP A 48 0.82 6.22 6.29
CA ASP A 48 1.96 6.00 7.18
C ASP A 48 2.46 4.54 7.09
N THR A 49 3.76 4.34 7.30
CA THR A 49 4.43 3.04 7.15
C THR A 49 4.04 2.04 8.24
N SER A 50 3.59 2.46 9.43
CA SER A 50 3.13 1.53 10.48
C SER A 50 1.88 0.74 10.08
N LYS A 51 1.11 1.24 9.11
CA LYS A 51 -0.08 0.57 8.58
C LYS A 51 0.27 -0.49 7.52
N PHE A 52 1.51 -0.53 7.04
CA PHE A 52 1.92 -1.42 5.97
C PHE A 52 1.88 -2.88 6.42
N PRO A 53 1.46 -3.81 5.55
CA PRO A 53 1.70 -5.23 5.78
C PRO A 53 3.19 -5.51 5.83
N LYS A 54 3.61 -6.42 6.73
CA LYS A 54 5.02 -6.80 6.90
C LYS A 54 5.72 -7.17 5.59
N ILE A 55 5.04 -7.88 4.67
CA ILE A 55 5.61 -8.24 3.37
C ILE A 55 6.05 -7.04 2.53
N LEU A 56 5.37 -5.89 2.63
CA LEU A 56 5.77 -4.69 1.90
C LEU A 56 6.98 -4.02 2.55
N LEU A 57 7.07 -4.07 3.89
CA LEU A 57 8.22 -3.55 4.62
C LEU A 57 9.47 -4.40 4.36
N ASP A 58 9.34 -5.72 4.46
CA ASP A 58 10.45 -6.68 4.27
C ASP A 58 11.00 -6.62 2.84
N GLU A 59 10.14 -6.42 1.84
CA GLU A 59 10.51 -6.36 0.41
C GLU A 59 10.76 -4.92 -0.10
N ASP A 60 10.66 -3.92 0.77
CA ASP A 60 10.84 -2.50 0.48
C ASP A 60 9.93 -1.96 -0.65
N TYR A 61 8.62 -2.15 -0.52
CA TYR A 61 7.61 -1.70 -1.48
C TYR A 61 6.60 -0.72 -0.89
N PHE A 62 6.16 0.25 -1.69
CA PHE A 62 4.98 1.08 -1.43
C PHE A 62 4.02 1.10 -2.63
N ILE A 63 2.81 1.62 -2.42
CA ILE A 63 1.79 1.75 -3.47
C ILE A 63 1.82 3.17 -4.04
N LEU A 64 2.06 3.27 -5.34
CA LEU A 64 1.95 4.50 -6.11
C LEU A 64 0.63 4.52 -6.89
N HIS A 65 -0.11 5.63 -6.82
CA HIS A 65 -1.27 5.85 -7.68
C HIS A 65 -0.81 6.47 -9.01
N LEU A 66 -1.14 5.81 -10.13
CA LEU A 66 -0.73 6.24 -11.48
C LEU A 66 -1.78 7.12 -12.17
N GLY A 67 -2.98 7.26 -11.60
CA GLY A 67 -4.13 7.86 -12.26
C GLY A 67 -5.00 6.84 -13.01
N GLU A 68 -6.17 7.28 -13.49
CA GLU A 68 -7.12 6.45 -14.26
C GLU A 68 -7.54 5.13 -13.56
N GLY A 69 -7.46 5.09 -12.23
CA GLY A 69 -7.75 3.89 -11.45
C GLY A 69 -6.66 2.82 -11.49
N LYS A 70 -5.45 3.16 -11.97
CA LYS A 70 -4.26 2.30 -11.96
C LYS A 70 -3.35 2.64 -10.80
N HIS A 71 -2.70 1.61 -10.28
CA HIS A 71 -1.78 1.66 -9.17
C HIS A 71 -0.59 0.76 -9.46
N LYS A 72 0.54 0.99 -8.77
CA LYS A 72 1.74 0.19 -8.92
C LYS A 72 2.44 -0.03 -7.58
N PHE A 73 2.93 -1.23 -7.35
CA PHE A 73 3.92 -1.46 -6.30
C PHE A 73 5.30 -1.01 -6.78
N VAL A 74 5.91 -0.08 -6.05
CA VAL A 74 7.20 0.53 -6.38
C VAL A 74 8.19 0.25 -5.26
N LYS A 75 9.44 -0.07 -5.62
CA LYS A 75 10.52 -0.29 -4.64
C LYS A 75 11.04 1.02 -4.04
N GLY A 76 11.51 0.96 -2.80
CA GLY A 76 12.06 2.09 -2.08
C GLY A 76 10.99 2.90 -1.37
N ILE A 77 10.55 2.44 -0.20
CA ILE A 77 9.55 3.13 0.63
C ILE A 77 9.98 4.57 0.92
N ASN A 78 11.27 4.81 1.15
CA ASN A 78 11.84 6.13 1.41
C ASN A 78 11.70 7.12 0.24
N ASN A 79 11.38 6.65 -0.96
CA ASN A 79 11.09 7.52 -2.11
C ASN A 79 9.66 8.05 -2.11
N GLY A 80 8.74 7.36 -1.42
CA GLY A 80 7.32 7.73 -1.34
C GLY A 80 6.88 8.24 0.04
N PHE A 81 7.65 7.92 1.09
CA PHE A 81 7.35 8.26 2.48
C PHE A 81 8.56 8.90 3.14
N HIS A 82 8.30 9.97 3.89
CA HIS A 82 9.33 10.66 4.67
C HIS A 82 9.12 10.38 6.16
N SER A 83 10.19 10.01 6.85
CA SER A 83 10.20 9.98 8.32
C SER A 83 10.61 11.35 8.82
N PHE A 84 9.65 12.07 9.42
CA PHE A 84 9.92 13.39 9.98
C PHE A 84 10.87 13.30 11.17
N GLU A 85 11.79 14.25 11.26
CA GLU A 85 12.65 14.44 12.41
C GLU A 85 11.86 14.88 13.66
N GLU A 86 12.42 14.58 14.84
CA GLU A 86 11.88 15.05 16.11
C GLU A 86 11.97 16.59 16.19
N ILE A 87 10.85 17.24 16.55
CA ILE A 87 10.84 18.69 16.75
C ILE A 87 11.57 19.00 18.05
N THR A 88 12.83 19.42 17.93
CA THR A 88 13.60 19.93 19.07
C THR A 88 13.18 21.38 19.35
N ARG A 89 12.31 21.60 20.36
CA ARG A 89 12.03 22.96 20.85
C ARG A 89 13.27 23.50 21.58
N LYS A 90 14.05 24.35 20.93
CA LYS A 90 14.94 25.27 21.63
C LYS A 90 14.12 26.45 22.13
N ILE A 91 13.66 26.35 23.37
CA ILE A 91 13.13 27.50 24.11
C ILE A 91 14.37 28.30 24.55
N TYR A 92 14.58 29.47 23.95
CA TYR A 92 15.54 30.48 24.43
C TYR A 92 14.86 31.41 25.42
#